data_AF-A0A6N9Q4C6-F1
#
_entry.id   AF-A0A6N9Q4C6-F1
#
_cell.length_a   1.000
_cell.length_b   1.000
_cell.length_c   1.000
_cell.angle_alpha   90.00
_cell.angle_beta   90.00
_cell.angle_gamma   90.00
#
_symmetry.space_group_name_H-M   'P 1'
#
loop_
_entity.id
_entity.type
_entity.pdbx_description
1 polymer ?
#
loop_
_entity_poly.entity_id
_entity_poly.type
_entity_poly.pdbx_seq_one_letter_code
_entity_poly.pdbx_strand_id
1 'polypeptide(L)'
;MIYIKRVTLLVLIFVLIAGCSNETISTDSNIIIEKGQVKSYEDILTVEEIEEDIDGDEKKEHIKLSISPALKPDPENKNQYLWDDSHVWQLVVEDEGNFYTLPYLMTMYKAELYISNEEENQNTIIFLTKGTTLSFLQYKHNQKGYFEKKVIYNEGPILHRSTIK
;
A
#
# COMPACT_ATOMS: atom_id res chain seq x y z
N MET A 1 -59.25 -14.20 -12.43
CA MET A 1 -58.14 -13.48 -13.10
C MET A 1 -57.45 -12.40 -12.24
N ILE A 2 -57.73 -12.29 -10.93
CA ILE A 2 -57.12 -11.29 -10.02
C ILE A 2 -55.93 -11.90 -9.24
N TYR A 3 -56.00 -13.18 -8.89
CA TYR A 3 -54.94 -13.88 -8.15
C TYR A 3 -53.63 -14.02 -8.93
N ILE A 4 -53.68 -14.28 -10.24
CA ILE A 4 -52.48 -14.44 -11.08
C ILE A 4 -51.68 -13.13 -11.16
N LYS A 5 -52.36 -11.97 -11.22
CA LYS A 5 -51.70 -10.64 -11.26
C LYS A 5 -51.01 -10.28 -9.94
N ARG A 6 -51.55 -10.73 -8.79
CA ARG A 6 -50.94 -10.49 -7.47
C ARG A 6 -49.70 -11.36 -7.22
N VAL A 7 -49.72 -12.60 -7.70
CA VAL A 7 -48.59 -13.53 -7.57
C VAL A 7 -47.42 -13.09 -8.45
N THR A 8 -47.67 -12.59 -9.67
CA THR A 8 -46.60 -12.09 -10.54
C THR A 8 -45.91 -10.85 -9.98
N LEU A 9 -46.65 -9.94 -9.33
CA LEU A 9 -46.08 -8.77 -8.68
C LEU A 9 -45.17 -9.13 -7.49
N LEU A 10 -45.59 -10.13 -6.70
CA LEU A 10 -44.82 -10.64 -5.56
C LEU A 10 -43.51 -11.32 -5.98
N VAL A 11 -43.53 -12.09 -7.07
CA VAL A 11 -42.32 -12.72 -7.63
C VAL A 11 -41.36 -11.67 -8.19
N LEU A 12 -41.86 -10.61 -8.84
CA LEU A 12 -41.01 -9.53 -9.37
C LEU A 12 -40.29 -8.75 -8.26
N ILE A 13 -40.98 -8.51 -7.14
CA ILE A 13 -40.39 -7.85 -5.96
C ILE A 13 -39.31 -8.73 -5.33
N PHE A 14 -39.53 -10.05 -5.25
CA PHE A 14 -38.52 -10.97 -4.71
C PHE A 14 -37.23 -11.03 -5.54
N VAL A 15 -37.35 -10.93 -6.87
CA VAL A 15 -36.19 -10.89 -7.79
C VAL A 15 -35.43 -9.57 -7.68
N LEU A 16 -36.09 -8.45 -7.39
CA LEU A 16 -35.44 -7.15 -7.21
C LEU A 16 -34.65 -7.03 -5.90
N ILE A 17 -35.02 -7.77 -4.84
CA ILE A 17 -34.30 -7.75 -3.56
C ILE A 17 -33.06 -8.66 -3.59
N ALA A 18 -33.07 -9.71 -4.41
CA ALA A 18 -31.93 -10.62 -4.56
C ALA A 18 -30.81 -10.08 -5.48
N GLY A 19 -31.04 -8.95 -6.17
CA GLY A 19 -30.15 -8.43 -7.21
C GLY A 19 -29.05 -7.45 -6.76
N CYS A 20 -28.96 -7.13 -5.46
CA CYS A 20 -27.88 -6.29 -4.93
C CYS A 20 -27.03 -7.07 -3.93
N SER A 21 -26.45 -8.19 -4.36
CA SER A 21 -25.20 -8.63 -3.74
C SER A 21 -24.09 -7.76 -4.33
N ASN A 22 -23.73 -6.69 -3.60
CA ASN A 22 -22.42 -6.10 -3.81
C ASN A 22 -21.42 -7.22 -3.50
N GLU A 23 -20.84 -7.80 -4.55
CA GLU A 23 -19.60 -8.54 -4.44
C GLU A 23 -18.54 -7.52 -4.03
N THR A 24 -18.45 -7.25 -2.74
CA THR A 24 -17.26 -6.69 -2.16
C THR A 24 -16.21 -7.77 -2.36
N ILE A 25 -15.38 -7.62 -3.39
CA ILE A 25 -14.18 -8.43 -3.59
C ILE A 25 -13.22 -8.04 -2.44
N SER A 26 -13.47 -8.58 -1.26
CA SER A 26 -12.57 -8.52 -0.12
C SER A 26 -11.41 -9.46 -0.46
N THR A 27 -10.35 -8.90 -1.03
CA THR A 27 -9.06 -9.58 -1.11
C THR A 27 -8.41 -9.49 0.27
N ASP A 28 -9.01 -10.14 1.28
CA ASP A 28 -8.53 -10.20 2.67
C ASP A 28 -7.36 -11.18 2.79
N SER A 29 -6.25 -10.89 2.10
CA SER A 29 -4.97 -11.50 2.41
C SER A 29 -4.17 -10.54 3.29
N ASN A 30 -4.41 -10.59 4.60
CA ASN A 30 -3.51 -9.96 5.57
C ASN A 30 -2.18 -10.72 5.52
N ILE A 31 -1.14 -10.08 4.97
CA ILE A 31 0.20 -10.64 4.91
C ILE A 31 0.92 -10.23 6.20
N ILE A 32 1.46 -11.20 6.93
CA ILE A 32 2.26 -10.97 8.14
C ILE A 32 3.71 -10.72 7.73
N ILE A 33 4.31 -9.70 8.31
CA ILE A 33 5.69 -9.29 8.09
C ILE A 33 6.39 -9.33 9.43
N GLU A 34 7.16 -10.39 9.64
CA GLU A 34 7.94 -10.57 10.86
C GLU A 34 9.25 -9.78 10.81
N LYS A 35 9.84 -9.58 11.98
CA LYS A 35 11.21 -9.07 12.09
C LYS A 35 12.18 -9.97 11.32
N GLY A 36 13.13 -9.37 10.63
CA GLY A 36 14.06 -10.12 9.80
C GLY A 36 15.34 -9.36 9.50
N GLN A 37 16.23 -10.04 8.80
CA GLN A 37 17.43 -9.39 8.26
C GLN A 37 17.06 -8.59 7.02
N VAL A 38 17.41 -7.32 7.02
CA VAL A 38 17.34 -6.48 5.83
C VAL A 38 18.44 -6.93 4.88
N LYS A 39 18.08 -7.23 3.64
CA LYS A 39 19.09 -7.40 2.59
C LYS A 39 19.79 -6.05 2.41
N SER A 40 21.05 -5.99 2.85
CA SER A 40 21.90 -4.82 2.65
C SER A 40 22.34 -4.78 1.19
N TYR A 41 22.05 -3.67 0.52
CA TYR A 41 22.58 -3.38 -0.80
C TYR A 41 23.72 -2.38 -0.64
N GLU A 42 24.85 -2.63 -1.32
CA GLU A 42 26.02 -1.76 -1.22
C GLU A 42 25.80 -0.40 -1.91
N ASP A 43 24.96 -0.39 -2.95
CA ASP A 43 24.63 0.79 -3.74
C ASP A 43 23.15 1.15 -3.58
N ILE A 44 22.87 2.14 -2.73
CA ILE A 44 21.53 2.61 -2.42
C ILE A 44 21.43 4.14 -2.44
N LEU A 45 20.26 4.62 -2.83
CA LEU A 45 19.83 5.99 -2.62
C LEU A 45 18.65 6.00 -1.64
N THR A 46 18.80 6.61 -0.46
CA THR A 46 17.67 6.91 0.42
C THR A 46 16.92 8.11 -0.13
N VAL A 47 15.64 7.91 -0.47
CA VAL A 47 14.78 8.96 -1.02
C VAL A 47 13.92 9.63 0.05
N GLU A 48 13.64 8.93 1.13
CA GLU A 48 12.84 9.43 2.25
C GLU A 48 13.26 8.74 3.55
N GLU A 49 13.29 9.50 4.64
CA GLU A 49 13.55 9.01 6.00
C GLU A 49 12.64 9.75 6.99
N ILE A 50 11.82 9.00 7.73
CA ILE A 50 10.82 9.51 8.65
C ILE A 50 11.05 8.88 10.03
N GLU A 51 10.90 9.68 11.08
CA GLU A 51 10.89 9.21 12.47
C GLU A 51 9.52 9.44 13.10
N GLU A 52 8.81 8.36 13.38
CA GLU A 52 7.44 8.40 13.88
C GLU A 52 7.11 7.20 14.76
N ASP A 53 6.27 7.41 15.75
CA ASP A 53 5.72 6.33 16.61
C ASP A 53 4.62 5.58 15.84
N ILE A 54 4.89 4.34 15.44
CA ILE A 54 3.99 3.48 14.66
C ILE A 54 3.43 2.29 15.44
N ASP A 55 3.92 2.04 16.65
CA ASP A 55 3.42 0.96 17.51
C ASP A 55 2.73 1.41 18.80
N GLY A 56 2.84 2.70 19.14
CA GLY A 56 2.22 3.35 20.27
C GLY A 56 2.99 3.26 21.57
N ASP A 57 4.29 2.97 21.54
CA ASP A 57 5.14 2.85 22.73
C ASP A 57 5.80 4.17 23.17
N GLU A 58 5.45 5.29 22.53
CA GLU A 58 6.03 6.64 22.69
C GLU A 58 7.48 6.79 22.23
N LYS A 59 8.09 5.74 21.67
CA LYS A 59 9.35 5.82 20.93
C LYS A 59 9.06 5.96 19.45
N LYS A 60 10.10 6.38 18.73
CA LYS A 60 10.00 6.63 17.30
C LYS A 60 10.76 5.56 16.55
N GLU A 61 10.12 5.01 15.55
CA GLU A 61 10.73 4.08 14.63
C GLU A 61 11.27 4.84 13.42
N HIS A 62 12.36 4.33 12.85
CA HIS A 62 12.95 4.90 11.64
C HIS A 62 12.38 4.20 10.42
N ILE A 63 11.65 4.94 9.59
CA ILE A 63 11.02 4.45 8.37
C ILE A 63 11.83 4.98 7.19
N LYS A 64 12.51 4.08 6.49
CA LYS A 64 13.43 4.40 5.39
C LYS A 64 12.91 3.86 4.08
N LEU A 65 12.78 4.74 3.09
CA LEU A 65 12.53 4.35 1.70
C LEU A 65 13.81 4.53 0.89
N SER A 66 14.33 3.43 0.37
CA SER A 66 15.57 3.40 -0.40
C SER A 66 15.35 2.74 -1.77
N ILE A 67 16.21 3.10 -2.72
CA ILE A 67 16.24 2.53 -4.06
C ILE A 67 17.62 1.92 -4.32
N SER A 68 17.66 0.69 -4.85
CA SER A 68 18.89 0.01 -5.25
C SER A 68 18.79 -0.54 -6.69
N PRO A 69 19.82 -0.37 -7.54
CA PRO A 69 21.03 0.43 -7.32
C PRO A 69 20.70 1.92 -7.13
N ALA A 70 21.69 2.74 -6.74
CA ALA A 70 21.46 4.17 -6.55
C ALA A 70 21.12 4.84 -7.88
N LEU A 71 20.10 5.70 -7.87
CA LEU A 71 19.67 6.36 -9.09
C LEU A 71 20.74 7.34 -9.61
N LYS A 72 20.91 7.36 -10.93
CA LYS A 72 21.76 8.34 -11.59
C LYS A 72 20.96 9.61 -11.87
N PRO A 73 21.50 10.81 -11.62
CA PRO A 73 20.84 12.05 -12.01
C PRO A 73 20.68 12.10 -13.52
N ASP A 74 19.56 12.67 -13.99
CA ASP A 74 19.34 12.91 -15.40
C ASP A 74 20.35 13.96 -15.92
N PRO A 75 21.15 13.63 -16.95
CA PRO A 75 22.13 14.56 -17.51
C PRO A 75 21.50 15.83 -18.09
N GLU A 76 20.22 15.78 -18.48
CA GLU A 76 19.48 16.92 -19.03
C GLU A 76 18.68 17.67 -17.96
N ASN A 77 18.41 17.06 -16.80
CA ASN A 77 17.66 17.68 -15.71
C ASN A 77 18.15 17.25 -14.31
N LYS A 78 18.89 18.12 -13.64
CA LYS A 78 19.46 17.86 -12.29
C LYS A 78 18.42 17.59 -11.18
N ASN A 79 17.15 17.91 -11.41
CA ASN A 79 16.07 17.65 -10.46
C ASN A 79 15.33 16.33 -10.74
N GLN A 80 15.84 15.52 -11.68
CA GLN A 80 15.27 14.23 -12.04
C GLN A 80 16.33 13.14 -11.94
N TYR A 81 15.85 11.92 -11.75
CA TYR A 81 16.67 10.72 -11.68
C TYR A 81 16.24 9.77 -12.79
N LEU A 82 17.21 9.13 -13.42
CA LEU A 82 16.98 8.04 -14.35
C LEU A 82 16.81 6.74 -13.58
N TRP A 83 15.76 6.00 -13.89
CA TRP A 83 15.48 4.68 -13.31
C TRP A 83 14.79 3.81 -14.36
N ASP A 84 14.89 2.50 -14.18
CA ASP A 84 14.33 1.45 -15.03
C ASP A 84 13.87 0.26 -14.17
N ASP A 85 13.53 -0.86 -14.80
CA ASP A 85 13.08 -2.07 -14.13
C ASP A 85 14.17 -2.84 -13.36
N SER A 86 15.44 -2.44 -13.47
CA SER A 86 16.52 -2.97 -12.64
C SER A 86 16.56 -2.37 -11.23
N HIS A 87 15.79 -1.30 -10.99
CA HIS A 87 15.74 -0.60 -9.72
C HIS A 87 14.68 -1.17 -8.79
N VAL A 88 15.09 -1.38 -7.55
CA VAL A 88 14.32 -1.98 -6.47
C VAL A 88 14.01 -0.92 -5.44
N TRP A 89 12.74 -0.76 -5.10
CA TRP A 89 12.31 0.07 -3.98
C TRP A 89 12.19 -0.79 -2.73
N GLN A 90 12.77 -0.32 -1.64
CA GLN A 90 12.82 -1.00 -0.36
C GLN A 90 12.32 -0.06 0.73
N LEU A 91 11.20 -0.41 1.36
CA LEU A 91 10.68 0.27 2.55
C LEU A 91 11.03 -0.57 3.78
N VAL A 92 11.82 0.01 4.67
CA VAL A 92 12.30 -0.63 5.90
C VAL A 92 11.82 0.17 7.10
N VAL A 93 11.35 -0.53 8.11
CA VAL A 93 11.14 0.03 9.45
C VAL A 93 12.22 -0.53 10.37
N GLU A 94 12.89 0.33 11.10
CA GLU A 94 13.86 0.00 12.14
C GLU A 94 13.32 0.45 13.51
N ASP A 95 13.29 -0.50 14.44
CA ASP A 95 12.72 -0.37 15.78
C ASP A 95 13.65 -1.07 16.79
N GLU A 96 14.35 -0.31 17.62
CA GLU A 96 15.28 -0.81 18.64
C GLU A 96 16.27 -1.89 18.13
N GLY A 97 16.70 -1.77 16.86
CA GLY A 97 17.58 -2.73 16.18
C GLY A 97 16.90 -3.95 15.58
N ASN A 98 15.58 -4.07 15.70
CA ASN A 98 14.75 -4.93 14.86
C ASN A 98 14.49 -4.25 13.53
N PHE A 99 14.35 -5.04 12.47
CA PHE A 99 14.07 -4.52 11.14
C PHE A 99 12.92 -5.26 10.47
N TYR A 100 12.05 -4.50 9.81
CA TYR A 100 10.90 -5.01 9.08
C TYR A 100 10.95 -4.50 7.64
N THR A 101 10.97 -5.42 6.67
CA THR A 101 10.93 -5.05 5.23
C THR A 101 9.49 -5.14 4.75
N LEU A 102 8.85 -3.99 4.52
CA LEU A 102 7.39 -3.92 4.37
C LEU A 102 6.89 -4.38 2.99
N PRO A 103 7.39 -3.82 1.88
CA PRO A 103 7.42 -4.62 0.66
C PRO A 103 8.65 -4.38 -0.23
N TYR A 104 8.89 -5.36 -1.09
CA TYR A 104 9.68 -5.24 -2.32
C TYR A 104 8.69 -4.96 -3.45
N LEU A 105 8.68 -3.74 -3.99
CA LEU A 105 7.77 -3.39 -5.08
C LEU A 105 8.57 -2.94 -6.30
N MET A 106 8.29 -3.56 -7.44
CA MET A 106 8.58 -2.95 -8.72
C MET A 106 7.57 -1.83 -8.93
N THR A 107 7.84 -0.65 -8.37
CA THR A 107 7.08 0.55 -8.69
C THR A 107 7.58 1.11 -10.00
N MET A 108 6.86 0.82 -11.08
CA MET A 108 6.98 1.65 -12.28
C MET A 108 6.33 3.00 -11.94
N TYR A 109 7.07 4.09 -12.10
CA TYR A 109 6.64 5.50 -12.12
C TYR A 109 6.73 6.28 -10.81
N LYS A 110 5.76 6.17 -9.89
CA LYS A 110 5.72 7.03 -8.71
C LYS A 110 5.28 6.25 -7.47
N ALA A 111 5.95 6.52 -6.36
CA ALA A 111 5.53 6.09 -5.03
C ALA A 111 5.33 7.31 -4.13
N GLU A 112 4.39 7.21 -3.20
CA GLU A 112 4.12 8.20 -2.17
C GLU A 112 3.98 7.46 -0.84
N LEU A 113 4.66 7.96 0.20
CA LEU A 113 4.65 7.42 1.55
C LEU A 113 3.88 8.39 2.46
N TYR A 114 2.97 7.87 3.26
CA TYR A 114 2.20 8.63 4.23
C TYR A 114 2.19 7.93 5.57
N ILE A 115 2.14 8.75 6.62
CA ILE A 115 1.80 8.31 7.97
C ILE A 115 0.37 8.78 8.24
N SER A 116 -0.51 7.84 8.60
CA SER A 116 -1.90 8.08 8.96
C SER A 116 -2.12 7.78 10.42
N ASN A 117 -2.85 8.65 11.12
CA ASN A 117 -3.26 8.43 12.50
C ASN A 117 -4.68 7.85 12.49
N GLU A 118 -4.82 6.52 12.63
CA GLU A 118 -6.12 5.83 12.51
C GLU A 118 -6.76 5.50 13.87
N GLU A 119 -5.98 5.40 14.96
CA GLU A 119 -6.45 5.06 16.31
C GLU A 119 -5.71 5.85 17.39
N GLU A 120 -6.31 5.99 18.58
CA GLU A 120 -5.67 6.62 19.74
C GLU A 120 -4.34 5.89 20.06
N ASN A 121 -3.23 6.58 19.76
CA ASN A 121 -1.84 6.20 19.99
C ASN A 121 -1.22 5.18 19.04
N GLN A 122 -1.74 4.95 17.83
CA GLN A 122 -1.00 4.16 16.86
C GLN A 122 -1.07 4.75 15.45
N ASN A 123 0.10 5.00 14.85
CA ASN A 123 0.17 5.41 13.46
C ASN A 123 0.25 4.20 12.51
N THR A 124 -0.13 4.44 11.27
CA THR A 124 -0.18 3.46 10.21
C THR A 124 0.60 3.98 9.00
N ILE A 125 1.39 3.12 8.38
CA ILE A 125 2.10 3.46 7.16
C ILE A 125 1.20 3.17 5.96
N ILE A 126 0.95 4.18 5.15
CA ILE A 126 0.27 4.05 3.86
C ILE A 126 1.28 4.23 2.74
N PHE A 127 1.38 3.23 1.88
CA PHE A 127 2.23 3.25 0.71
C PHE A 127 1.38 3.23 -0.56
N LEU A 128 1.51 4.28 -1.36
CA LEU A 128 0.75 4.49 -2.57
C LEU A 128 1.66 4.36 -3.78
N THR A 129 1.39 3.38 -4.64
CA THR A 129 2.08 3.22 -5.92
C THR A 129 1.19 3.68 -7.06
N LYS A 130 1.71 4.59 -7.89
CA LYS A 130 1.04 5.16 -9.06
C LYS A 130 1.88 4.85 -10.29
N GLY A 131 1.51 3.80 -11.00
CA GLY A 131 2.26 3.32 -12.16
C GLY A 131 1.41 2.80 -13.29
N THR A 132 1.84 1.65 -13.84
CA THR A 132 0.96 0.83 -14.68
C THR A 132 -0.21 0.28 -13.88
N THR A 133 -0.11 0.19 -12.56
CA THR A 133 -1.20 -0.12 -11.63
C THR A 133 -1.32 0.99 -10.58
N LEU A 134 -2.47 1.04 -9.90
CA LEU A 134 -2.68 1.92 -8.75
C LEU A 134 -2.90 1.04 -7.53
N SER A 135 -1.99 1.10 -6.55
CA SER A 135 -2.16 0.34 -5.31
C SER A 135 -2.02 1.22 -4.08
N PHE A 136 -2.89 0.99 -3.10
CA PHE A 136 -2.82 1.55 -1.76
C PHE A 136 -2.62 0.41 -0.78
N LEU A 137 -1.47 0.41 -0.13
CA LEU A 137 -1.05 -0.59 0.84
C LEU A 137 -1.00 0.04 2.22
N GLN A 138 -1.54 -0.65 3.20
CA GLN A 138 -1.52 -0.28 4.60
C GLN A 138 -0.63 -1.24 5.36
N TYR A 139 0.23 -0.72 6.22
CA TYR A 139 1.03 -1.49 7.17
C TYR A 139 0.72 -0.99 8.58
N LYS A 140 0.18 -1.89 9.40
CA LYS A 140 -0.10 -1.62 10.82
C LYS A 140 0.78 -2.53 11.67
N HIS A 141 1.47 -1.97 12.66
CA HIS A 141 2.20 -2.79 13.61
C HIS A 141 1.21 -3.50 14.56
N ASN A 142 1.46 -4.75 14.89
CA ASN A 142 0.65 -5.51 15.82
C ASN A 142 1.36 -5.54 17.18
N GLN A 143 0.59 -5.52 18.28
CA GLN A 143 1.11 -5.67 19.66
C GLN A 143 1.94 -6.95 19.89
N LYS A 144 1.86 -7.92 18.98
CA LYS A 144 2.69 -9.13 18.98
C LYS A 144 4.08 -8.95 18.34
N GLY A 145 4.43 -7.76 17.85
CA GLY A 145 5.75 -7.46 17.29
C GLY A 145 5.93 -7.81 15.81
N TYR A 146 4.89 -7.65 14.99
CA TYR A 146 4.94 -7.86 13.55
C TYR A 146 4.08 -6.85 12.81
N PHE A 147 4.35 -6.61 11.53
CA PHE A 147 3.48 -5.78 10.70
C PHE A 147 2.42 -6.62 9.98
N GLU A 148 1.20 -6.10 9.94
CA GLU A 148 0.12 -6.59 9.09
C GLU A 148 0.02 -5.70 7.85
N LYS A 149 0.19 -6.31 6.68
CA LYS A 149 -0.05 -5.66 5.39
C LYS A 149 -1.48 -5.92 4.93
N LYS A 150 -2.20 -4.84 4.66
CA LYS A 150 -3.53 -4.84 4.04
C LYS A 150 -3.51 -4.10 2.72
N VAL A 151 -4.13 -4.69 1.69
CA VAL A 151 -4.33 -4.01 0.40
C VAL A 151 -5.64 -3.25 0.48
N ILE A 152 -5.59 -1.93 0.68
CA ILE A 152 -6.79 -1.09 0.73
C ILE A 152 -7.43 -1.01 -0.66
N TYR A 153 -6.59 -0.85 -1.68
CA TYR A 153 -7.02 -0.73 -3.06
C TYR A 153 -5.94 -1.25 -4.00
N ASN A 154 -6.35 -1.95 -5.06
CA ASN A 154 -5.46 -2.39 -6.12
C ASN A 154 -6.22 -2.44 -7.43
N GLU A 155 -5.96 -1.48 -8.31
CA GLU A 155 -6.48 -1.47 -9.67
C GLU A 155 -5.54 -2.25 -10.58
N GLY A 156 -6.12 -2.95 -11.57
CA GLY A 156 -5.36 -3.55 -12.65
C GLY A 156 -4.66 -2.51 -13.55
N PRO A 157 -4.17 -2.94 -14.73
CA PRO A 157 -3.45 -2.07 -15.64
C PRO A 157 -4.22 -0.80 -16.02
N ILE A 158 -3.65 0.36 -15.72
CA ILE A 158 -4.21 1.68 -16.03
C ILE A 158 -3.89 2.00 -17.49
N LEU A 159 -4.94 2.10 -18.31
CA LEU A 159 -4.81 2.46 -19.73
C LEU A 159 -4.76 3.98 -19.96
N HIS A 160 -5.38 4.76 -19.08
CA HIS A 160 -5.43 6.22 -19.20
C HIS A 160 -5.41 6.89 -17.82
N ARG A 161 -4.57 7.91 -17.65
CA ARG A 161 -4.48 8.72 -16.42
C ARG A 161 -4.49 10.19 -16.79
N SER A 162 -5.30 10.96 -16.07
CA SER A 162 -5.33 12.42 -16.13
C SER A 162 -5.13 13.01 -14.74
N THR A 163 -4.42 14.14 -14.63
CA THR A 163 -4.19 14.85 -13.35
C THR A 163 -4.40 16.35 -13.54
N ILE A 164 -5.14 16.98 -12.64
CA ILE A 164 -5.20 18.45 -12.52
C ILE A 164 -3.93 18.88 -11.77
N LYS A 165 -3.24 19.90 -12.28
CA LYS A 165 -2.03 20.48 -11.66
C LYS A 165 -2.40 21.67 -10.80
#